data_AF-A0A532U7G4-F1
#
_entry.id   AF-A0A532U7G4-F1
#
_cell.length_a   1.000
_cell.length_b   1.000
_cell.length_c   1.000
_cell.angle_alpha   90.00
_cell.angle_beta   90.00
_cell.angle_gamma   90.00
#
_symmetry.space_group_name_H-M   'P 1'
#
loop_
_entity.id
_entity.type
_entity.pdbx_description
1 polymer ?
#
loop_
_entity_poly.entity_id
_entity_poly.type
_entity_poly.pdbx_seq_one_letter_code
_entity_poly.pdbx_strand_id
1 'polypeptide(L)'
;MNKRLLIGLTVAALLTLVVVPLTVQPQSIEQLYLVNSPIGGGLTKLFRVEINSGSSVANLYPLPAVNGLDPGEIPFTTVHALAASIDGKKLYVIDKYINTVKGGTGQLGYYDLATPSWWVIDYVKHSGSIVPGIVCAAFSPDGILYAASEITDSLYIVDPNTAIATLVGEVRNKADDTTVNVVGADMVFAADGTLYFWTNRIDAPRGLYKLEIPDPIPDSVYGTYIGETKRIPDTFFFFTGMAIRANGIGDLVGSNKDNNEMIVYSKTDASLIAMLPMYLNGSQFDHQYGDMTVGQLGICTRTIGYWKNHPWNGQTVNICGETVDEELGMQILWDARGKDFSMFFAQLVAAKLNTYDSSGVPVIDDALAWLCSQPDIFTKDGELNWHKSFDSKDQKQVASTHWEALDKFNNEYHCEDR
;
A
#
# COMPACT_ATOMS: atom_id res chain seq x y z
N MET A 1 15.12 -72.18 -41.55
CA MET A 1 15.96 -71.13 -40.94
C MET A 1 15.23 -69.80 -41.05
N ASN A 2 15.10 -69.13 -39.90
CA ASN A 2 14.04 -68.17 -39.58
C ASN A 2 14.22 -66.79 -40.23
N LYS A 3 13.15 -66.29 -40.87
CA LYS A 3 12.97 -64.86 -41.17
C LYS A 3 12.57 -64.15 -39.88
N ARG A 4 13.43 -63.27 -39.35
CA ARG A 4 13.12 -62.39 -38.22
C ARG A 4 12.40 -61.14 -38.76
N LEU A 5 11.18 -60.94 -38.26
CA LEU A 5 10.35 -59.77 -38.48
C LEU A 5 10.79 -58.67 -37.49
N LEU A 6 11.28 -57.53 -37.97
CA LEU A 6 11.51 -56.33 -37.16
C LEU A 6 10.18 -55.60 -37.01
N ILE A 7 9.65 -55.53 -35.77
CA ILE A 7 8.52 -54.68 -35.41
C ILE A 7 9.13 -53.40 -34.83
N GLY A 8 9.07 -52.31 -35.60
CA GLY A 8 9.39 -50.96 -35.11
C GLY A 8 8.20 -50.43 -34.31
N LEU A 9 8.36 -50.33 -33.00
CA LEU A 9 7.39 -49.71 -32.09
C LEU A 9 7.67 -48.21 -32.02
N THR A 10 6.92 -47.40 -32.76
CA THR A 10 7.00 -45.94 -32.69
C THR A 10 6.20 -45.47 -31.47
N VAL A 11 6.89 -45.11 -30.39
CA VAL A 11 6.27 -44.46 -29.21
C VAL A 11 6.04 -43.00 -29.55
N ALA A 12 4.79 -42.65 -29.89
CA ALA A 12 4.38 -41.26 -30.01
C ALA A 12 4.20 -40.67 -28.60
N ALA A 13 5.21 -39.94 -28.12
CA ALA A 13 5.08 -39.14 -26.91
C ALA A 13 4.12 -37.97 -27.20
N LEU A 14 2.90 -38.05 -26.66
CA LEU A 14 1.95 -36.94 -26.65
C LEU A 14 2.49 -35.86 -25.71
N LEU A 15 3.25 -34.90 -26.23
CA LEU A 15 3.50 -33.64 -25.51
C LEU A 15 2.19 -32.85 -25.50
N THR A 16 1.40 -32.97 -24.44
CA THR A 16 0.39 -31.95 -24.12
C THR A 16 1.13 -30.69 -23.72
N LEU A 17 1.25 -29.76 -24.66
CA LEU A 17 1.70 -28.40 -24.40
C LEU A 17 0.62 -27.75 -23.51
N VAL A 18 0.83 -27.77 -22.19
CA VAL A 18 0.02 -26.95 -21.28
C VAL A 18 0.46 -25.52 -21.52
N VAL A 19 -0.27 -24.81 -22.38
CA VAL A 19 -0.15 -23.36 -22.48
C VAL A 19 -0.78 -22.81 -21.20
N VAL A 20 0.01 -22.66 -20.15
CA VAL A 20 -0.35 -21.77 -19.06
C VAL A 20 -0.29 -20.38 -19.67
N PRO A 21 -1.41 -19.63 -19.78
CA PRO A 21 -1.32 -18.24 -20.15
C PRO A 21 -0.43 -17.57 -19.11
N LEU A 22 0.75 -17.13 -19.52
CA LEU A 22 1.51 -16.12 -18.80
C LEU A 22 0.63 -14.87 -18.84
N THR A 23 -0.25 -14.75 -17.85
CA THR A 23 -0.86 -13.46 -17.52
C THR A 23 0.31 -12.58 -17.12
N VAL A 24 0.80 -11.80 -18.08
CA VAL A 24 1.68 -10.66 -17.79
C VAL A 24 0.92 -9.87 -16.72
N GLN A 25 1.41 -9.90 -15.48
CA GLN A 25 0.78 -9.10 -14.44
C GLN A 25 0.89 -7.65 -14.90
N PRO A 26 -0.24 -6.94 -15.06
CA PRO A 26 -0.22 -5.57 -15.53
C PRO A 26 0.70 -4.75 -14.61
N GLN A 27 1.58 -4.03 -15.28
CA GLN A 27 2.62 -3.17 -14.74
C GLN A 27 1.98 -2.09 -13.84
N SER A 28 2.55 -1.92 -12.65
CA SER A 28 2.38 -0.81 -11.69
C SER A 28 0.99 -0.49 -11.11
N ILE A 29 0.08 -1.46 -10.94
CA ILE A 29 -1.11 -1.26 -10.09
C ILE A 29 -0.67 -0.94 -8.65
N GLU A 30 -1.32 0.03 -7.96
CA GLU A 30 -1.17 0.20 -6.50
C GLU A 30 -1.41 -1.16 -5.87
N GLN A 31 -0.38 -1.68 -5.21
CA GLN A 31 -0.45 -2.96 -4.53
C GLN A 31 -0.37 -2.70 -3.04
N LEU A 32 -1.37 -3.18 -2.34
CA LEU A 32 -1.39 -3.25 -0.89
C LEU A 32 -1.43 -4.73 -0.51
N TYR A 33 -0.84 -5.06 0.64
CA TYR A 33 -0.87 -6.41 1.18
C TYR A 33 -1.34 -6.39 2.62
N LEU A 34 -2.02 -7.46 3.01
CA LEU A 34 -2.58 -7.67 4.34
C LEU A 34 -2.21 -9.09 4.78
N VAL A 35 -1.74 -9.23 6.02
CA VAL A 35 -1.77 -10.52 6.73
C VAL A 35 -3.00 -10.59 7.61
N ASN A 36 -3.61 -11.77 7.72
CA ASN A 36 -4.64 -12.07 8.71
C ASN A 36 -4.23 -13.30 9.53
N SER A 37 -4.02 -13.11 10.83
CA SER A 37 -3.67 -14.15 11.80
C SER A 37 -4.92 -14.55 12.59
N PRO A 38 -5.34 -15.83 12.52
CA PRO A 38 -6.59 -16.27 13.13
C PRO A 38 -6.53 -16.37 14.65
N ILE A 39 -7.63 -15.99 15.32
CA ILE A 39 -7.87 -16.17 16.75
C ILE A 39 -8.13 -17.65 17.01
N GLY A 40 -7.41 -18.22 17.97
CA GLY A 40 -7.57 -19.63 18.35
C GLY A 40 -6.70 -20.61 17.57
N GLY A 41 -5.81 -20.10 16.70
CA GLY A 41 -4.79 -20.87 16.01
C GLY A 41 -5.11 -21.13 14.53
N GLY A 42 -4.16 -21.73 13.84
CA GLY A 42 -4.16 -21.86 12.38
C GLY A 42 -3.00 -21.08 11.76
N LEU A 43 -2.82 -21.26 10.45
CA LEU A 43 -1.81 -20.52 9.70
C LEU A 43 -2.32 -19.11 9.39
N THR A 44 -1.41 -18.13 9.48
CA THR A 44 -1.62 -16.78 8.96
C THR A 44 -1.86 -16.85 7.45
N LYS A 45 -2.75 -15.98 6.95
CA LYS A 45 -3.02 -15.80 5.52
C LYS A 45 -2.52 -14.46 5.01
N LEU A 46 -1.90 -14.46 3.82
CA LEU A 46 -1.47 -13.32 3.04
C LEU A 46 -2.47 -13.02 1.92
N PHE A 47 -2.84 -11.76 1.80
CA PHE A 47 -3.72 -11.25 0.76
C PHE A 47 -3.06 -10.10 0.01
N ARG A 48 -3.25 -10.06 -1.32
CA ARG A 48 -3.23 -8.81 -2.07
C ARG A 48 -4.56 -8.10 -1.82
N VAL A 49 -4.48 -6.80 -1.64
CA VAL A 49 -5.61 -5.90 -1.43
C VAL A 49 -5.74 -5.01 -2.66
N GLU A 50 -6.95 -4.93 -3.20
CA GLU A 50 -7.31 -3.95 -4.22
C GLU A 50 -8.39 -3.02 -3.69
N ILE A 51 -8.08 -1.73 -3.61
CA ILE A 51 -9.05 -0.70 -3.28
C ILE A 51 -9.73 -0.25 -4.56
N ASN A 52 -11.04 -0.47 -4.64
CA ASN A 52 -11.86 0.09 -5.70
C ASN A 52 -12.52 1.37 -5.17
N SER A 53 -11.96 2.52 -5.53
CA SER A 53 -12.48 3.83 -5.13
C SER A 53 -13.90 4.07 -5.68
N GLY A 54 -14.18 3.63 -6.91
CA GLY A 54 -15.49 3.78 -7.55
C GLY A 54 -16.61 3.04 -6.82
N SER A 55 -16.35 1.85 -6.29
CA SER A 55 -17.35 1.08 -5.52
C SER A 55 -17.20 1.21 -3.99
N SER A 56 -16.19 1.94 -3.51
CA SER A 56 -15.90 2.11 -2.07
C SER A 56 -15.75 0.79 -1.29
N VAL A 57 -15.02 -0.19 -1.87
CA VAL A 57 -14.73 -1.48 -1.21
C VAL A 57 -13.25 -1.84 -1.31
N ALA A 58 -12.80 -2.72 -0.40
CA ALA A 58 -11.49 -3.35 -0.46
C ALA A 58 -11.65 -4.85 -0.77
N ASN A 59 -11.17 -5.29 -1.93
CA ASN A 59 -11.21 -6.69 -2.33
C ASN A 59 -9.91 -7.40 -1.95
N LEU A 60 -10.03 -8.57 -1.33
CA LEU A 60 -8.92 -9.41 -0.90
C LEU A 60 -8.76 -10.58 -1.85
N TYR A 61 -7.52 -10.80 -2.28
CA TYR A 61 -7.12 -11.91 -3.14
C TYR A 61 -6.02 -12.71 -2.43
N PRO A 62 -6.27 -13.97 -2.04
CA PRO A 62 -5.25 -14.78 -1.40
C PRO A 62 -4.06 -14.95 -2.35
N LEU A 63 -2.84 -14.86 -1.83
CA LEU A 63 -1.65 -15.09 -2.65
C LEU A 63 -1.59 -16.56 -3.12
N PRO A 64 -0.89 -16.87 -4.22
CA PRO A 64 -0.73 -18.25 -4.66
C PRO A 64 -0.18 -19.16 -3.56
N ALA A 65 -0.68 -20.40 -3.53
CA ALA A 65 -0.20 -21.46 -2.66
C ALA A 65 1.32 -21.70 -2.82
N VAL A 66 2.00 -21.98 -1.71
CA VAL A 66 3.44 -22.26 -1.68
C VAL A 66 3.72 -23.46 -0.77
N ASN A 67 4.75 -24.26 -1.09
CA ASN A 67 5.22 -25.37 -0.26
C ASN A 67 4.13 -26.37 0.20
N GLY A 68 3.07 -26.56 -0.61
CA GLY A 68 1.95 -27.46 -0.29
C GLY A 68 0.93 -26.90 0.70
N LEU A 69 0.98 -25.59 1.00
CA LEU A 69 -0.03 -24.88 1.78
C LEU A 69 -1.20 -24.43 0.90
N ASP A 70 -2.33 -24.06 1.50
CA ASP A 70 -3.46 -23.50 0.77
C ASP A 70 -3.16 -22.07 0.27
N PRO A 71 -3.93 -21.55 -0.71
CA PRO A 71 -3.78 -20.17 -1.16
C PRO A 71 -3.85 -19.16 0.00
N GLY A 72 -2.86 -18.27 0.03
CA GLY A 72 -2.64 -17.26 1.06
C GLY A 72 -1.92 -17.79 2.29
N GLU A 73 -1.90 -19.09 2.57
CA GLU A 73 -1.30 -19.59 3.81
C GLU A 73 0.24 -19.51 3.79
N ILE A 74 0.79 -19.11 4.92
CA ILE A 74 2.23 -19.13 5.21
C ILE A 74 2.50 -19.96 6.46
N PRO A 75 3.70 -20.55 6.63
CA PRO A 75 3.97 -21.48 7.73
C PRO A 75 4.21 -20.79 9.08
N PHE A 76 3.55 -19.64 9.31
CA PHE A 76 3.54 -18.89 10.56
C PHE A 76 2.10 -18.80 11.09
N THR A 77 1.94 -18.57 12.39
CA THR A 77 0.62 -18.62 13.05
C THR A 77 0.22 -17.32 13.73
N THR A 78 1.16 -16.40 13.95
CA THR A 78 0.89 -15.13 14.64
C THR A 78 1.72 -14.02 14.02
N VAL A 79 1.54 -13.75 12.72
CA VAL A 79 2.19 -12.61 12.06
C VAL A 79 1.43 -11.33 12.38
N HIS A 80 2.14 -10.40 13.01
CA HIS A 80 1.70 -9.04 13.28
C HIS A 80 2.67 -8.03 12.68
N ALA A 81 3.65 -8.45 11.89
CA ALA A 81 4.61 -7.56 11.26
C ALA A 81 4.81 -7.98 9.81
N LEU A 82 4.51 -7.07 8.88
CA LEU A 82 4.55 -7.29 7.44
C LEU A 82 5.20 -6.08 6.77
N ALA A 83 6.20 -6.32 5.92
CA ALA A 83 6.85 -5.27 5.14
C ALA A 83 7.16 -5.77 3.72
N ALA A 84 6.87 -4.98 2.69
CA ALA A 84 7.35 -5.27 1.34
C ALA A 84 8.76 -4.72 1.12
N SER A 85 9.59 -5.43 0.35
CA SER A 85 10.84 -4.85 -0.15
C SER A 85 10.55 -3.60 -0.99
N ILE A 86 11.51 -2.68 -1.10
CA ILE A 86 11.35 -1.44 -1.90
C ILE A 86 10.81 -1.73 -3.30
N ASP A 87 11.34 -2.76 -3.96
CA ASP A 87 10.95 -3.13 -5.32
C ASP A 87 9.62 -3.90 -5.39
N GLY A 88 8.94 -4.10 -4.27
CA GLY A 88 7.67 -4.82 -4.15
C GLY A 88 7.76 -6.30 -4.49
N LYS A 89 8.95 -6.90 -4.62
CA LYS A 89 9.09 -8.31 -5.06
C LYS A 89 9.06 -9.32 -3.93
N LYS A 90 9.27 -8.90 -2.69
CA LYS A 90 9.25 -9.78 -1.51
C LYS A 90 8.38 -9.19 -0.41
N LEU A 91 7.63 -10.05 0.27
CA LEU A 91 6.90 -9.70 1.50
C LEU A 91 7.61 -10.34 2.68
N TYR A 92 8.28 -9.54 3.49
CA TYR A 92 8.91 -9.95 4.73
C TYR A 92 7.88 -9.97 5.84
N VAL A 93 7.91 -11.02 6.65
CA VAL A 93 6.98 -11.20 7.76
C VAL A 93 7.70 -11.73 8.99
N ILE A 94 7.29 -11.27 10.16
CA ILE A 94 7.84 -11.71 11.43
C ILE A 94 6.75 -12.36 12.27
N ASP A 95 6.97 -13.62 12.65
CA ASP A 95 6.07 -14.39 13.51
C ASP A 95 6.23 -13.93 14.96
N LYS A 96 5.19 -13.39 15.57
CA LYS A 96 5.26 -12.70 16.86
C LYS A 96 5.61 -13.65 18.01
N TYR A 97 6.84 -13.56 18.52
CA TYR A 97 7.24 -14.32 19.71
C TYR A 97 6.69 -13.72 21.00
N ILE A 98 5.84 -14.45 21.71
CA ILE A 98 5.48 -14.13 23.10
C ILE A 98 5.66 -15.40 23.93
N ASN A 99 6.54 -15.36 24.93
CA ASN A 99 6.92 -16.52 25.77
C ASN A 99 5.75 -17.13 26.59
N THR A 100 4.55 -16.54 26.51
CA THR A 100 3.35 -16.94 27.25
C THR A 100 2.20 -17.38 26.34
N VAL A 101 2.30 -17.21 25.02
CA VAL A 101 1.22 -17.54 24.07
C VAL A 101 1.71 -18.65 23.13
N LYS A 102 0.92 -19.72 22.99
CA LYS A 102 1.13 -20.73 21.94
C LYS A 102 0.93 -20.04 20.59
N GLY A 103 1.98 -19.83 19.81
CA GLY A 103 1.82 -19.35 18.44
C GLY A 103 3.12 -19.01 17.77
N GLY A 104 3.65 -17.81 18.04
CA GLY A 104 4.75 -17.29 17.25
C GLY A 104 6.15 -17.61 17.77
N THR A 105 7.08 -17.64 16.82
CA THR A 105 8.46 -18.11 17.00
C THR A 105 9.48 -16.99 17.11
N GLY A 106 9.18 -15.79 16.61
CA GLY A 106 10.15 -14.69 16.45
C GLY A 106 10.94 -14.81 15.15
N GLN A 107 10.55 -15.73 14.25
CA GLN A 107 11.23 -15.94 12.98
C GLN A 107 10.84 -14.88 11.97
N LEU A 108 11.86 -14.40 11.25
CA LEU A 108 11.72 -13.64 10.02
C LEU A 108 11.67 -14.63 8.85
N GLY A 109 10.72 -14.43 7.95
CA GLY A 109 10.64 -15.11 6.66
C GLY A 109 10.20 -14.14 5.58
N TYR A 110 10.19 -14.61 4.33
CA TYR A 110 9.58 -13.86 3.24
C TYR A 110 8.85 -14.73 2.24
N TYR A 111 7.82 -14.15 1.63
CA TYR A 111 7.15 -14.63 0.43
C TYR A 111 7.74 -13.94 -0.81
N ASP A 112 8.19 -14.71 -1.80
CA ASP A 112 8.66 -14.19 -3.08
C ASP A 112 7.47 -14.05 -4.05
N LEU A 113 7.18 -12.82 -4.45
CA LEU A 113 6.04 -12.49 -5.32
C LEU A 113 6.33 -12.77 -6.80
N ALA A 114 7.61 -12.73 -7.22
CA ALA A 114 8.00 -12.97 -8.60
C ALA A 114 7.95 -14.46 -8.92
N THR A 115 8.40 -15.30 -8.00
CA THR A 115 8.27 -16.75 -8.06
C THR A 115 7.65 -17.23 -6.76
N PRO A 116 6.30 -17.38 -6.70
CA PRO A 116 5.57 -17.80 -5.50
C PRO A 116 6.28 -18.90 -4.72
N SER A 117 6.96 -18.50 -3.65
CA SER A 117 7.74 -19.38 -2.80
C SER A 117 7.93 -18.75 -1.43
N TRP A 118 8.18 -19.59 -0.43
CA TRP A 118 8.37 -19.15 0.95
C TRP A 118 9.77 -19.54 1.46
N TRP A 119 10.38 -18.61 2.19
CA TRP A 119 11.72 -18.75 2.75
C TRP A 119 11.74 -18.32 4.21
N VAL A 120 12.36 -19.13 5.06
CA VAL A 120 12.68 -18.76 6.44
C VAL A 120 14.12 -18.27 6.49
N ILE A 121 14.36 -17.15 7.18
CA ILE A 121 15.69 -16.55 7.32
C ILE A 121 16.32 -17.05 8.63
N ASP A 122 15.92 -16.49 9.77
CA ASP A 122 16.31 -16.90 11.12
C ASP A 122 15.36 -16.21 12.14
N TYR A 123 15.56 -16.45 13.42
CA TYR A 123 14.95 -15.68 14.50
C TYR A 123 15.52 -14.26 14.55
N VAL A 124 14.65 -13.26 14.74
CA VAL A 124 15.08 -11.87 14.92
C VAL A 124 15.79 -11.74 16.27
N LYS A 125 17.10 -11.44 16.25
CA LYS A 125 17.95 -11.44 17.45
C LYS A 125 18.64 -10.11 17.68
N HIS A 126 18.59 -9.61 18.92
CA HIS A 126 19.41 -8.50 19.38
C HIS A 126 20.35 -9.00 20.49
N SER A 127 21.66 -8.73 20.36
CA SER A 127 22.66 -9.16 21.34
C SER A 127 22.60 -10.66 21.68
N GLY A 128 22.30 -11.50 20.69
CA GLY A 128 22.21 -12.96 20.81
C GLY A 128 20.90 -13.51 21.38
N SER A 129 19.97 -12.64 21.81
CA SER A 129 18.64 -13.04 22.32
C SER A 129 17.55 -12.71 21.31
N ILE A 130 16.49 -13.52 21.25
CA ILE A 130 15.33 -13.26 20.40
C ILE A 130 14.65 -11.97 20.88
N VAL A 131 14.33 -11.06 19.96
CA VAL A 131 13.54 -9.87 20.24
C VAL A 131 12.06 -10.29 20.39
N PRO A 132 11.45 -10.12 21.57
CA PRO A 132 10.07 -10.54 21.78
C PRO A 132 9.08 -9.53 21.20
N GLY A 133 7.88 -10.01 20.86
CA GLY A 133 6.72 -9.18 20.57
C GLY A 133 6.89 -8.19 19.44
N ILE A 134 7.56 -8.55 18.34
CA ILE A 134 7.58 -7.70 17.16
C ILE A 134 6.17 -7.64 16.55
N VAL A 135 5.64 -6.42 16.37
CA VAL A 135 4.24 -6.16 15.95
C VAL A 135 4.09 -5.14 14.83
N CYS A 136 5.18 -4.67 14.24
CA CYS A 136 5.12 -3.94 12.99
C CYS A 136 6.49 -3.99 12.32
N ALA A 137 6.51 -3.89 11.00
CA ALA A 137 7.73 -3.81 10.21
C ALA A 137 7.51 -2.91 8.99
N ALA A 138 8.54 -2.19 8.56
CA ALA A 138 8.48 -1.38 7.35
C ALA A 138 9.87 -1.19 6.76
N PHE A 139 9.96 -1.21 5.42
CA PHE A 139 11.17 -0.77 4.72
C PHE A 139 11.13 0.74 4.51
N SER A 140 12.23 1.41 4.84
CA SER A 140 12.48 2.79 4.43
C SER A 140 12.85 2.89 2.95
N PRO A 141 12.76 4.08 2.31
CA PRO A 141 13.13 4.27 0.90
C PRO A 141 14.61 3.97 0.56
N ASP A 142 15.50 3.92 1.54
CA ASP A 142 16.92 3.54 1.40
C ASP A 142 17.19 2.03 1.59
N GLY A 143 16.17 1.25 1.94
CA GLY A 143 16.20 -0.22 1.92
C GLY A 143 16.48 -0.84 3.28
N ILE A 144 16.40 -0.04 4.34
CA ILE A 144 16.56 -0.51 5.71
C ILE A 144 15.21 -1.05 6.23
N LEU A 145 15.21 -2.28 6.75
CA LEU A 145 14.04 -2.85 7.39
C LEU A 145 14.01 -2.42 8.86
N TYR A 146 12.97 -1.68 9.23
CA TYR A 146 12.67 -1.35 10.61
C TYR A 146 11.62 -2.30 11.17
N ALA A 147 11.70 -2.61 12.46
CA ALA A 147 10.69 -3.37 13.21
C ALA A 147 10.52 -2.79 14.61
N ALA A 148 9.31 -2.86 15.19
CA ALA A 148 9.08 -2.42 16.57
C ALA A 148 8.54 -3.54 17.47
N SER A 149 8.97 -3.53 18.73
CA SER A 149 8.56 -4.49 19.77
C SER A 149 7.53 -3.88 20.70
N GLU A 150 6.41 -4.57 20.91
CA GLU A 150 5.41 -4.20 21.91
C GLU A 150 5.81 -4.50 23.36
N ILE A 151 6.90 -5.26 23.56
CA ILE A 151 7.34 -5.66 24.90
C ILE A 151 8.35 -4.67 25.46
N THR A 152 9.17 -4.07 24.58
CA THR A 152 10.18 -3.09 24.97
C THR A 152 9.84 -1.67 24.53
N ASP A 153 8.72 -1.48 23.84
CA ASP A 153 8.33 -0.21 23.21
C ASP A 153 9.44 0.41 22.35
N SER A 154 10.27 -0.44 21.71
CA SER A 154 11.47 0.00 21.01
C SER A 154 11.45 -0.31 19.52
N LEU A 155 12.12 0.55 18.75
CA LEU A 155 12.38 0.38 17.33
C LEU A 155 13.74 -0.29 17.12
N TYR A 156 13.83 -1.15 16.10
CA TYR A 156 15.02 -1.88 15.70
C TYR A 156 15.24 -1.76 14.19
N ILE A 157 16.51 -1.77 13.76
CA ILE A 157 16.91 -2.06 12.39
C ILE A 157 17.20 -3.56 12.32
N VAL A 158 16.57 -4.26 11.38
CA VAL A 158 16.73 -5.70 11.18
C VAL A 158 17.43 -5.94 9.84
N ASP A 159 18.53 -6.68 9.82
CA ASP A 159 19.12 -7.15 8.57
C ASP A 159 18.23 -8.24 7.95
N PRO A 160 17.61 -7.99 6.77
CA PRO A 160 16.67 -8.93 6.17
C PRO A 160 17.34 -10.21 5.64
N ASN A 161 18.67 -10.32 5.67
CA ASN A 161 19.38 -11.53 5.22
C ASN A 161 19.83 -12.41 6.40
N THR A 162 19.98 -11.84 7.59
CA THR A 162 20.53 -12.53 8.77
C THR A 162 19.60 -12.52 9.98
N ALA A 163 18.53 -11.72 9.95
CA ALA A 163 17.63 -11.43 11.07
C ALA A 163 18.35 -10.84 12.31
N ILE A 164 19.56 -10.31 12.17
CA ILE A 164 20.24 -9.61 13.25
C ILE A 164 19.65 -8.21 13.40
N ALA A 165 19.25 -7.88 14.62
CA ALA A 165 18.62 -6.62 14.99
C ALA A 165 19.57 -5.70 15.76
N THR A 166 19.60 -4.43 15.36
CA THR A 166 20.27 -3.33 16.07
C THR A 166 19.19 -2.45 16.70
N LEU A 167 19.27 -2.22 18.00
CA LEU A 167 18.36 -1.33 18.72
C LEU A 167 18.53 0.10 18.19
N VAL A 168 17.41 0.74 17.85
CA VAL A 168 17.37 2.17 17.46
C VAL A 168 17.00 3.05 18.67
N GLY A 169 16.11 2.58 19.53
CA GLY A 169 15.72 3.30 20.75
C GLY A 169 14.26 3.08 21.12
N GLU A 170 13.89 3.49 22.33
CA GLU A 170 12.49 3.47 22.82
C GLU A 170 11.65 4.56 22.13
N VAL A 171 10.43 4.25 21.72
CA VAL A 171 9.52 5.21 21.07
C VAL A 171 8.90 6.11 22.13
N ARG A 172 9.06 7.43 21.97
CA ARG A 172 8.62 8.45 22.93
C ARG A 172 7.85 9.57 22.28
N ASN A 173 6.89 10.12 23.01
CA ASN A 173 6.16 11.30 22.59
C ASN A 173 7.05 12.54 22.77
N LYS A 174 7.27 13.30 21.68
CA LYS A 174 8.13 14.48 21.68
C LYS A 174 7.64 15.61 22.58
N ALA A 175 6.33 15.68 22.83
CA ALA A 175 5.73 16.77 23.60
C ALA A 175 6.01 16.70 25.11
N ASP A 176 6.06 15.49 25.67
CA ASP A 176 6.12 15.27 27.13
C ASP A 176 7.05 14.13 27.56
N ASP A 177 7.82 13.56 26.62
CA ASP A 177 8.78 12.47 26.84
C ASP A 177 8.16 11.17 27.40
N THR A 178 6.83 11.02 27.30
CA THR A 178 6.14 9.78 27.69
C THR A 178 6.44 8.65 26.70
N THR A 179 6.60 7.43 27.19
CA THR A 179 6.77 6.24 26.33
C THR A 179 5.49 6.00 25.53
N VAL A 180 5.62 5.85 24.22
CA VAL A 180 4.52 5.49 23.34
C VAL A 180 4.42 3.98 23.31
N ASN A 181 3.39 3.44 23.96
CA ASN A 181 3.17 2.00 24.02
C ASN A 181 2.91 1.42 22.61
N VAL A 182 3.74 0.46 22.21
CA VAL A 182 3.77 -0.14 20.86
C VAL A 182 2.80 -1.34 20.74
N VAL A 183 2.09 -1.72 21.81
CA VAL A 183 1.16 -2.86 21.77
C VAL A 183 0.02 -2.64 20.79
N GLY A 184 0.02 -3.46 19.73
CA GLY A 184 -0.91 -3.35 18.60
C GLY A 184 -0.70 -2.09 17.78
N ALA A 185 0.51 -1.53 17.78
CA ALA A 185 0.88 -0.44 16.90
C ALA A 185 1.18 -0.93 15.49
N ASP A 186 1.21 0.00 14.54
CA ASP A 186 1.60 -0.24 13.16
C ASP A 186 2.53 0.88 12.68
N MET A 187 3.30 0.64 11.62
CA MET A 187 4.17 1.68 11.05
C MET A 187 4.34 1.54 9.54
N VAL A 188 4.58 2.66 8.86
CA VAL A 188 4.81 2.68 7.41
C VAL A 188 5.70 3.85 7.02
N PHE A 189 6.59 3.65 6.07
CA PHE A 189 7.33 4.75 5.44
C PHE A 189 6.59 5.33 4.26
N ALA A 190 6.56 6.64 4.17
CA ALA A 190 6.28 7.35 2.93
C ALA A 190 7.50 7.35 2.01
N ALA A 191 7.27 7.60 0.72
CA ALA A 191 8.31 7.65 -0.30
C ALA A 191 9.33 8.78 -0.05
N ASP A 192 8.96 9.80 0.73
CA ASP A 192 9.85 10.90 1.14
C ASP A 192 10.74 10.56 2.36
N GLY A 193 10.62 9.35 2.90
CA GLY A 193 11.38 8.89 4.08
C GLY A 193 10.71 9.19 5.42
N THR A 194 9.53 9.83 5.44
CA THR A 194 8.76 10.02 6.68
C THR A 194 8.26 8.68 7.21
N LEU A 195 8.61 8.33 8.46
CA LEU A 195 8.03 7.20 9.17
C LEU A 195 6.76 7.62 9.91
N TYR A 196 5.62 7.10 9.45
CA TYR A 196 4.34 7.21 10.15
C TYR A 196 4.16 6.02 11.08
N PHE A 197 3.67 6.28 12.29
CA PHE A 197 3.48 5.29 13.33
C PHE A 197 2.13 5.49 14.00
N TRP A 198 1.36 4.41 14.15
CA TRP A 198 0.07 4.44 14.83
C TRP A 198 0.14 3.64 16.12
N THR A 199 -0.40 4.16 17.23
CA THR A 199 -0.64 3.37 18.44
C THR A 199 -2.13 3.32 18.78
N ASN A 200 -2.58 2.15 19.25
CA ASN A 200 -3.92 1.94 19.79
C ASN A 200 -4.02 2.18 21.31
N ARG A 201 -2.91 2.56 21.97
CA ARG A 201 -2.80 2.71 23.42
C ARG A 201 -2.90 4.16 23.86
N ILE A 202 -3.18 4.37 25.15
CA ILE A 202 -3.47 5.68 25.74
C ILE A 202 -2.41 6.13 26.76
N ASP A 203 -1.31 5.39 26.89
CA ASP A 203 -0.18 5.73 27.77
C ASP A 203 0.47 7.06 27.34
N ALA A 204 0.51 7.29 26.03
CA ALA A 204 0.67 8.57 25.35
C ALA A 204 -0.61 8.84 24.51
N PRO A 205 -0.80 10.03 23.91
CA PRO A 205 -1.96 10.26 23.04
C PRO A 205 -2.15 9.15 22.00
N ARG A 206 -3.31 8.51 21.97
CA ARG A 206 -3.62 7.47 20.99
C ARG A 206 -3.71 8.09 19.59
N GLY A 207 -3.22 7.38 18.58
CA GLY A 207 -3.38 7.76 17.18
C GLY A 207 -2.05 7.82 16.42
N LEU A 208 -2.01 8.73 15.44
CA LEU A 208 -0.95 8.86 14.45
C LEU A 208 0.19 9.76 14.95
N TYR A 209 1.41 9.31 14.71
CA TYR A 209 2.66 10.00 14.97
C TYR A 209 3.51 10.04 13.71
N LYS A 210 4.33 11.09 13.60
CA LYS A 210 5.50 11.14 12.71
C LYS A 210 6.75 10.91 13.55
N LEU A 211 7.45 9.80 13.32
CA LEU A 211 8.69 9.47 14.03
C LEU A 211 9.89 10.13 13.35
N GLU A 212 10.78 10.68 14.16
CA GLU A 212 12.09 11.17 13.74
C GLU A 212 13.10 10.07 14.04
N ILE A 213 13.72 9.50 13.01
CA ILE A 213 14.79 8.50 13.17
C ILE A 213 16.12 9.25 13.29
N PRO A 214 16.70 9.33 14.49
CA PRO A 214 17.94 10.06 14.74
C PRO A 214 19.16 9.37 14.11
N ASP A 215 20.09 10.19 13.60
CA ASP A 215 21.44 9.78 13.20
C ASP A 215 22.46 10.72 13.88
N PRO A 216 23.33 10.21 14.80
CA PRO A 216 23.49 8.81 15.19
C PRO A 216 22.35 8.29 16.07
N ILE A 217 22.19 6.96 16.09
CA ILE A 217 21.22 6.23 16.91
C ILE A 217 21.42 6.52 18.42
N PRO A 218 20.48 7.19 19.11
CA PRO A 218 20.49 7.48 20.54
C PRO A 218 19.64 6.43 21.30
N ASP A 219 19.33 6.68 22.57
CA ASP A 219 18.50 5.77 23.38
C ASP A 219 16.99 5.88 23.08
N SER A 220 16.54 6.88 22.33
CA SER A 220 15.10 7.14 22.10
C SER A 220 14.78 7.67 20.70
N VAL A 221 13.61 7.27 20.20
CA VAL A 221 13.01 7.71 18.93
C VAL A 221 11.81 8.57 19.24
N TYR A 222 11.87 9.85 18.86
CA TYR A 222 10.81 10.81 19.19
C TYR A 222 9.74 10.89 18.10
N GLY A 223 8.48 10.81 18.51
CA GLY A 223 7.30 10.97 17.68
C GLY A 223 6.60 12.31 17.91
N THR A 224 6.27 13.02 16.84
CA THR A 224 5.34 14.16 16.89
C THR A 224 3.92 13.66 16.66
N TYR A 225 3.04 13.85 17.64
CA TYR A 225 1.61 13.49 17.51
C TYR A 225 0.93 14.34 16.43
N ILE A 226 0.22 13.67 15.52
CA ILE A 226 -0.53 14.30 14.43
C ILE A 226 -2.01 14.41 14.78
N GLY A 227 -2.62 13.32 15.24
CA GLY A 227 -4.05 13.27 15.49
C GLY A 227 -4.58 11.85 15.67
N GLU A 228 -5.90 11.73 15.84
CA GLU A 228 -6.59 10.46 16.01
C GLU A 228 -7.80 10.40 15.06
N THR A 229 -7.85 9.34 14.25
CA THR A 229 -9.02 9.02 13.43
C THR A 229 -10.17 8.50 14.29
N LYS A 230 -11.35 9.11 14.19
CA LYS A 230 -12.57 8.73 14.93
C LYS A 230 -13.71 8.38 13.99
N ARG A 231 -14.51 7.38 14.35
CA ARG A 231 -15.81 7.10 13.73
C ARG A 231 -16.89 7.88 14.46
N ILE A 232 -17.86 8.42 13.72
CA ILE A 232 -19.03 9.09 14.29
C ILE A 232 -20.11 8.03 14.64
N PRO A 233 -20.71 8.04 15.85
CA PRO A 233 -20.43 8.92 16.99
C PRO A 233 -19.28 8.42 17.89
N ASP A 234 -18.16 9.14 17.88
CA ASP A 234 -16.97 9.06 18.74
C ASP A 234 -16.44 7.67 19.18
N THR A 235 -16.54 6.64 18.34
CA THR A 235 -15.81 5.39 18.57
C THR A 235 -14.45 5.46 17.88
N PHE A 236 -13.38 5.11 18.59
CA PHE A 236 -12.05 5.04 18.00
C PHE A 236 -11.93 3.79 17.12
N PHE A 237 -11.05 3.85 16.13
CA PHE A 237 -10.67 2.66 15.37
C PHE A 237 -9.53 1.94 16.08
N PHE A 238 -9.65 0.62 16.20
CA PHE A 238 -8.54 -0.25 16.54
C PHE A 238 -7.89 -0.73 15.23
N PHE A 239 -6.71 -0.22 14.91
CA PHE A 239 -5.97 -0.66 13.72
C PHE A 239 -5.16 -1.92 14.01
N THR A 240 -5.04 -2.77 13.00
CA THR A 240 -4.29 -4.04 13.05
C THR A 240 -3.37 -4.16 11.85
N GLY A 241 -2.94 -3.05 11.29
CA GLY A 241 -2.16 -2.96 10.07
C GLY A 241 -2.32 -1.58 9.47
N MET A 242 -1.21 -1.00 9.01
CA MET A 242 -1.19 0.30 8.35
C MET A 242 -0.34 0.24 7.08
N ALA A 243 -0.87 0.75 5.99
CA ALA A 243 -0.12 0.98 4.76
C ALA A 243 -0.32 2.43 4.28
N ILE A 244 0.39 2.78 3.21
CA ILE A 244 0.28 4.09 2.57
C ILE A 244 -0.08 3.91 1.10
N ARG A 245 -1.01 4.74 0.63
CA ARG A 245 -1.52 4.70 -0.74
C ARG A 245 -0.55 5.32 -1.74
N ALA A 246 -0.83 5.09 -3.02
CA ALA A 246 -0.10 5.59 -4.17
C ALA A 246 1.42 5.36 -4.05
N ASN A 247 1.82 4.12 -3.74
CA ASN A 247 3.23 3.71 -3.63
C ASN A 247 4.05 4.60 -2.69
N GLY A 248 3.45 5.10 -1.61
CA GLY A 248 4.15 5.90 -0.60
C GLY A 248 3.92 7.40 -0.66
N ILE A 249 3.15 7.93 -1.62
CA ILE A 249 2.92 9.38 -1.71
C ILE A 249 1.50 9.81 -1.35
N GLY A 250 0.55 8.89 -1.24
CA GLY A 250 -0.86 9.18 -0.91
C GLY A 250 -1.13 9.26 0.59
N ASP A 251 -2.40 9.15 0.96
CA ASP A 251 -2.88 9.03 2.34
C ASP A 251 -2.68 7.63 2.92
N LEU A 252 -2.94 7.50 4.23
CA LEU A 252 -2.78 6.25 4.96
C LEU A 252 -4.04 5.39 4.82
N VAL A 253 -3.84 4.08 4.92
CA VAL A 253 -4.91 3.09 5.04
C VAL A 253 -4.63 2.17 6.21
N GLY A 254 -5.63 1.95 7.06
CA GLY A 254 -5.53 1.06 8.22
C GLY A 254 -6.56 -0.05 8.16
N SER A 255 -6.19 -1.29 8.50
CA SER A 255 -7.16 -2.38 8.67
C SER A 255 -7.84 -2.29 10.03
N ASN A 256 -9.15 -2.47 10.07
CA ASN A 256 -9.93 -2.48 11.30
C ASN A 256 -10.64 -3.82 11.49
N LYS A 257 -10.32 -4.50 12.59
CA LYS A 257 -10.91 -5.80 12.94
C LYS A 257 -12.32 -5.74 13.52
N ASP A 258 -12.71 -4.60 14.09
CA ASP A 258 -13.99 -4.51 14.80
C ASP A 258 -15.16 -4.47 13.80
N ASN A 259 -14.92 -3.95 12.59
CA ASN A 259 -15.93 -3.73 11.57
C ASN A 259 -15.63 -4.41 10.23
N ASN A 260 -14.53 -5.16 10.11
CA ASN A 260 -14.12 -5.81 8.86
C ASN A 260 -13.98 -4.84 7.68
N GLU A 261 -13.32 -3.71 7.93
CA GLU A 261 -13.15 -2.63 6.96
C GLU A 261 -11.70 -2.12 6.92
N MET A 262 -11.35 -1.48 5.81
CA MET A 262 -10.18 -0.61 5.72
C MET A 262 -10.60 0.84 5.88
N ILE A 263 -9.80 1.60 6.60
CA ILE A 263 -10.03 3.02 6.88
C ILE A 263 -8.98 3.81 6.13
N VAL A 264 -9.40 4.68 5.21
CA VAL A 264 -8.52 5.67 4.59
C VAL A 264 -8.58 6.93 5.43
N TYR A 265 -7.42 7.47 5.80
CA TYR A 265 -7.32 8.65 6.64
C TYR A 265 -6.11 9.50 6.28
N SER A 266 -6.25 10.79 6.51
CA SER A 266 -5.26 11.80 6.15
C SER A 266 -3.98 11.61 6.95
N LYS A 267 -2.85 11.55 6.25
CA LYS A 267 -1.52 11.52 6.92
C LYS A 267 -1.14 12.87 7.55
N THR A 268 -1.87 13.93 7.21
CA THR A 268 -1.57 15.31 7.63
C THR A 268 -2.20 15.65 8.96
N ASP A 269 -3.41 15.16 9.22
CA ASP A 269 -4.21 15.51 10.40
C ASP A 269 -5.00 14.33 11.00
N ALA A 270 -4.80 13.11 10.49
CA ALA A 270 -5.52 11.89 10.88
C ALA A 270 -7.05 11.96 10.69
N SER A 271 -7.56 12.88 9.87
CA SER A 271 -9.00 12.93 9.57
C SER A 271 -9.46 11.72 8.75
N LEU A 272 -10.67 11.23 9.02
CA LEU A 272 -11.28 10.12 8.29
C LEU A 272 -11.65 10.57 6.87
N ILE A 273 -11.23 9.80 5.87
CA ILE A 273 -11.51 10.04 4.45
C ILE A 273 -12.55 9.05 3.92
N ALA A 274 -12.31 7.75 4.11
CA ALA A 274 -13.21 6.71 3.62
C ALA A 274 -13.21 5.47 4.52
N MET A 275 -14.29 4.71 4.45
CA MET A 275 -14.42 3.39 5.07
C MET A 275 -14.77 2.38 3.98
N LEU A 276 -13.99 1.31 3.87
CA LEU A 276 -14.03 0.37 2.76
C LEU A 276 -14.26 -1.04 3.32
N PRO A 277 -15.49 -1.58 3.26
CA PRO A 277 -15.74 -2.94 3.71
C PRO A 277 -14.87 -3.94 2.94
N MET A 278 -14.33 -4.94 3.65
CA MET A 278 -13.46 -5.95 3.07
C MET A 278 -14.26 -7.13 2.51
N TYR A 279 -13.94 -7.55 1.29
CA TYR A 279 -14.56 -8.69 0.64
C TYR A 279 -13.53 -9.73 0.19
N LEU A 280 -13.86 -11.01 0.39
CA LEU A 280 -13.13 -12.15 -0.16
C LEU A 280 -14.11 -12.99 -1.00
N ASN A 281 -13.83 -13.16 -2.28
CA ASN A 281 -14.70 -13.87 -3.22
C ASN A 281 -16.16 -13.35 -3.21
N GLY A 282 -16.33 -12.03 -3.10
CA GLY A 282 -17.63 -11.36 -3.08
C GLY A 282 -18.42 -11.46 -1.76
N SER A 283 -17.88 -12.15 -0.74
CA SER A 283 -18.46 -12.20 0.61
C SER A 283 -17.68 -11.31 1.56
N GLN A 284 -18.36 -10.70 2.54
CA GLN A 284 -17.68 -9.90 3.56
C GLN A 284 -16.65 -10.76 4.30
N PHE A 285 -15.43 -10.26 4.43
CA PHE A 285 -14.32 -10.97 5.05
C PHE A 285 -14.32 -10.76 6.57
N ASP A 286 -14.04 -11.79 7.36
CA ASP A 286 -13.87 -11.69 8.82
C ASP A 286 -12.40 -11.47 9.15
N HIS A 287 -12.01 -10.20 9.33
CA HIS A 287 -10.65 -9.80 9.64
C HIS A 287 -10.41 -9.81 11.15
N GLN A 288 -9.25 -10.30 11.57
CA GLN A 288 -8.96 -10.55 12.98
C GLN A 288 -7.74 -9.79 13.45
N TYR A 289 -6.54 -10.27 13.17
CA TYR A 289 -5.28 -9.61 13.53
C TYR A 289 -4.34 -9.64 12.36
N GLY A 290 -3.35 -8.76 12.33
CA GLY A 290 -2.39 -8.76 11.24
C GLY A 290 -1.50 -7.55 11.23
N ASP A 291 -1.10 -7.21 10.02
CA ASP A 291 -0.40 -6.00 9.62
C ASP A 291 -0.68 -5.76 8.12
N MET A 292 -0.38 -4.57 7.62
CA MET A 292 -0.48 -4.19 6.22
C MET A 292 0.83 -3.59 5.73
N THR A 293 1.07 -3.66 4.42
CA THR A 293 2.17 -2.92 3.78
C THR A 293 1.73 -2.44 2.41
N VAL A 294 2.31 -1.33 1.96
CA VAL A 294 2.35 -1.03 0.53
C VAL A 294 3.30 -2.02 -0.15
N GLY A 295 3.05 -2.34 -1.42
CA GLY A 295 3.92 -3.16 -2.24
C GLY A 295 5.21 -2.43 -2.60
N GLN A 296 5.37 -2.04 -3.86
CA GLN A 296 6.51 -1.22 -4.24
C GLN A 296 6.44 0.16 -3.55
N LEU A 297 7.53 0.56 -2.91
CA LEU A 297 7.69 1.90 -2.35
C LEU A 297 8.44 2.79 -3.34
N GLY A 298 7.84 3.92 -3.69
CA GLY A 298 8.34 4.81 -4.73
C GLY A 298 7.38 4.87 -5.92
N ILE A 299 7.17 6.07 -6.44
CA ILE A 299 6.24 6.28 -7.54
C ILE A 299 6.89 6.01 -8.89
N CYS A 300 6.06 5.51 -9.80
CA CYS A 300 6.37 5.30 -11.20
C CYS A 300 5.31 6.05 -12.00
N THR A 301 5.66 7.19 -12.59
CA THR A 301 4.67 8.01 -13.31
C THR A 301 4.70 7.76 -14.80
N ARG A 302 3.52 7.88 -15.41
CA ARG A 302 3.29 7.80 -16.84
C ARG A 302 2.70 9.11 -17.35
N THR A 303 3.09 9.48 -18.56
CA THR A 303 2.65 10.74 -19.18
C THR A 303 1.24 10.60 -19.78
N ILE A 304 0.63 11.72 -20.16
CA ILE A 304 -0.59 11.73 -21.01
C ILE A 304 -0.40 10.84 -22.24
N GLY A 305 0.80 10.87 -22.85
CA GLY A 305 1.14 10.09 -24.03
C GLY A 305 1.07 8.58 -23.82
N TYR A 306 1.38 8.11 -22.61
CA TYR A 306 1.22 6.70 -22.25
C TYR A 306 -0.26 6.37 -22.04
N TRP A 307 -0.95 7.09 -21.14
CA TRP A 307 -2.32 6.77 -20.74
C TRP A 307 -3.33 6.86 -21.87
N LYS A 308 -3.07 7.68 -22.90
CA LYS A 308 -3.95 7.75 -24.08
C LYS A 308 -3.81 6.59 -25.07
N ASN A 309 -2.79 5.75 -24.88
CA ASN A 309 -2.41 4.67 -25.80
C ASN A 309 -2.36 3.29 -25.11
N HIS A 310 -2.70 3.21 -23.82
CA HIS A 310 -2.63 1.98 -23.02
C HIS A 310 -3.92 1.77 -22.24
N PRO A 311 -4.33 0.51 -22.01
CA PRO A 311 -5.52 0.21 -21.26
C PRO A 311 -5.40 0.68 -19.81
N TRP A 312 -6.50 1.18 -19.26
CA TRP A 312 -6.55 1.58 -17.84
C TRP A 312 -6.86 0.40 -16.92
N ASN A 313 -7.11 -0.78 -17.48
CA ASN A 313 -7.39 -2.02 -16.75
C ASN A 313 -8.55 -1.90 -15.75
N GLY A 314 -9.59 -1.14 -16.13
CA GLY A 314 -10.78 -0.90 -15.30
C GLY A 314 -10.62 0.16 -14.22
N GLN A 315 -9.47 0.84 -14.16
CA GLN A 315 -9.28 2.00 -13.29
C GLN A 315 -10.19 3.16 -13.74
N THR A 316 -10.72 3.89 -12.75
CA THR A 316 -11.44 5.14 -12.95
C THR A 316 -10.83 6.21 -12.05
N VAL A 317 -11.12 7.48 -12.33
CA VAL A 317 -10.68 8.60 -11.48
C VAL A 317 -11.86 9.51 -11.14
N ASN A 318 -11.90 10.06 -9.93
CA ASN A 318 -12.90 11.04 -9.54
C ASN A 318 -12.43 12.47 -9.83
N ILE A 319 -13.24 13.23 -10.56
CA ILE A 319 -13.02 14.67 -10.80
C ILE A 319 -14.27 15.43 -10.35
N CYS A 320 -14.15 16.18 -9.26
CA CYS A 320 -15.24 17.00 -8.71
C CYS A 320 -16.54 16.24 -8.43
N GLY A 321 -16.44 14.97 -8.05
CA GLY A 321 -17.59 14.09 -7.81
C GLY A 321 -17.98 13.23 -9.00
N GLU A 322 -17.51 13.55 -10.22
CA GLU A 322 -17.79 12.77 -11.42
C GLU A 322 -16.78 11.63 -11.60
N THR A 323 -17.27 10.46 -11.99
CA THR A 323 -16.40 9.31 -12.31
C THR A 323 -15.98 9.39 -13.77
N VAL A 324 -14.69 9.57 -14.00
CA VAL A 324 -14.09 9.50 -15.35
C VAL A 324 -13.57 8.08 -15.55
N ASP A 325 -14.27 7.32 -16.39
CA ASP A 325 -13.84 6.02 -16.85
C ASP A 325 -12.85 6.11 -18.03
N GLU A 326 -12.41 4.97 -18.54
CA GLU A 326 -11.46 4.91 -19.65
C GLU A 326 -12.02 5.52 -20.94
N GLU A 327 -13.32 5.39 -21.22
CA GLU A 327 -13.90 5.93 -22.45
C GLU A 327 -13.91 7.47 -22.44
N LEU A 328 -14.49 8.07 -21.40
CA LEU A 328 -14.52 9.53 -21.25
C LEU A 328 -13.09 10.09 -21.06
N GLY A 329 -12.29 9.39 -20.27
CA GLY A 329 -10.91 9.74 -19.99
C GLY A 329 -10.03 9.79 -21.24
N MET A 330 -10.15 8.79 -22.12
CA MET A 330 -9.46 8.80 -23.41
C MET A 330 -9.85 9.99 -24.27
N GLN A 331 -11.13 10.38 -24.30
CA GLN A 331 -11.57 11.57 -25.03
C GLN A 331 -10.87 12.83 -24.50
N ILE A 332 -10.84 13.01 -23.16
CA ILE A 332 -10.13 14.11 -22.50
C ILE A 332 -8.64 14.12 -22.89
N LEU A 333 -7.97 12.97 -22.85
CA LEU A 333 -6.54 12.87 -23.16
C LEU A 333 -6.22 13.12 -24.64
N TRP A 334 -7.08 12.70 -25.57
CA TRP A 334 -6.88 12.87 -27.02
C TRP A 334 -7.14 14.29 -27.51
N ASP A 335 -8.11 14.98 -26.91
CA ASP A 335 -8.51 16.33 -27.32
C ASP A 335 -7.82 17.47 -26.55
N ALA A 336 -6.88 17.13 -25.66
CA ALA A 336 -6.06 18.08 -24.91
C ALA A 336 -5.30 19.05 -25.84
N ARG A 337 -5.76 20.30 -25.88
CA ARG A 337 -5.19 21.39 -26.67
C ARG A 337 -5.11 22.59 -25.74
N GLY A 338 -3.93 23.06 -25.35
CA GLY A 338 -3.73 24.07 -24.28
C GLY A 338 -4.29 25.49 -24.48
N LYS A 339 -5.44 25.63 -25.15
CA LYS A 339 -6.20 26.86 -25.41
C LYS A 339 -7.38 27.02 -24.45
N ASP A 340 -7.88 25.92 -23.89
CA ASP A 340 -8.98 25.82 -22.94
C ASP A 340 -8.55 24.94 -21.73
N PHE A 341 -9.50 24.51 -20.90
CA PHE A 341 -9.23 23.64 -19.75
C PHE A 341 -8.80 22.20 -20.13
N SER A 342 -8.86 21.79 -21.41
CA SER A 342 -8.70 20.38 -21.80
C SER A 342 -7.36 19.78 -21.37
N MET A 343 -6.27 20.53 -21.51
CA MET A 343 -4.95 20.06 -21.09
C MET A 343 -4.79 20.05 -19.56
N PHE A 344 -5.49 20.91 -18.81
CA PHE A 344 -5.53 20.81 -17.35
C PHE A 344 -6.17 19.48 -16.95
N PHE A 345 -7.34 19.19 -17.50
CA PHE A 345 -8.04 17.92 -17.25
C PHE A 345 -7.16 16.73 -17.63
N ALA A 346 -6.52 16.76 -18.80
CA ALA A 346 -5.66 15.67 -19.24
C ALA A 346 -4.48 15.42 -18.29
N GLN A 347 -3.81 16.46 -17.80
CA GLN A 347 -2.73 16.33 -16.82
C GLN A 347 -3.23 15.80 -15.47
N LEU A 348 -4.40 16.27 -15.03
CA LEU A 348 -5.01 15.82 -13.78
C LEU A 348 -5.45 14.36 -13.87
N VAL A 349 -6.09 13.95 -14.96
CA VAL A 349 -6.46 12.55 -15.25
C VAL A 349 -5.21 11.67 -15.21
N ALA A 350 -4.15 12.04 -15.95
CA ALA A 350 -2.90 11.28 -15.95
C ALA A 350 -2.27 11.17 -14.55
N ALA A 351 -2.27 12.27 -13.79
CA ALA A 351 -1.75 12.28 -12.42
C ALA A 351 -2.56 11.39 -11.48
N LYS A 352 -3.90 11.46 -11.54
CA LYS A 352 -4.78 10.59 -10.76
C LYS A 352 -4.69 9.12 -11.17
N LEU A 353 -4.44 8.84 -12.45
CA LEU A 353 -4.16 7.47 -12.90
C LEU A 353 -2.86 6.95 -12.28
N ASN A 354 -1.80 7.76 -12.28
CA ASN A 354 -0.51 7.44 -11.66
C ASN A 354 -0.60 7.19 -10.14
N THR A 355 -1.64 7.69 -9.48
CA THR A 355 -1.82 7.58 -8.02
C THR A 355 -3.03 6.75 -7.60
N TYR A 356 -3.65 6.01 -8.50
CA TYR A 356 -4.82 5.17 -8.18
C TYR A 356 -5.95 5.96 -7.52
N ASP A 357 -6.14 7.19 -8.03
CA ASP A 357 -7.10 8.16 -7.52
C ASP A 357 -6.95 8.41 -6.00
N SER A 358 -5.76 8.25 -5.46
CA SER A 358 -5.47 8.53 -4.05
C SER A 358 -5.51 10.03 -3.79
N SER A 359 -6.02 10.38 -2.61
CA SER A 359 -5.81 11.67 -1.95
C SER A 359 -4.46 11.70 -1.23
N GLY A 360 -4.10 12.86 -0.66
CA GLY A 360 -2.89 13.05 0.15
C GLY A 360 -1.64 13.35 -0.70
N VAL A 361 -1.85 13.71 -1.98
CA VAL A 361 -0.82 14.07 -2.94
C VAL A 361 -0.98 15.57 -3.24
N PRO A 362 -0.22 16.45 -2.58
CA PRO A 362 -0.51 17.89 -2.55
C PRO A 362 -0.71 18.53 -3.93
N VAL A 363 0.14 18.19 -4.91
CA VAL A 363 0.03 18.74 -6.28
C VAL A 363 -1.28 18.36 -6.98
N ILE A 364 -1.81 17.16 -6.70
CA ILE A 364 -3.08 16.68 -7.26
C ILE A 364 -4.25 17.30 -6.49
N ASP A 365 -4.18 17.28 -5.16
CA ASP A 365 -5.25 17.78 -4.29
C ASP A 365 -5.47 19.29 -4.47
N ASP A 366 -4.39 20.08 -4.55
CA ASP A 366 -4.45 21.53 -4.80
C ASP A 366 -5.04 21.84 -6.18
N ALA A 367 -4.63 21.10 -7.21
CA ALA A 367 -5.16 21.27 -8.56
C ALA A 367 -6.64 20.89 -8.64
N LEU A 368 -7.04 19.78 -8.01
CA LEU A 368 -8.44 19.34 -7.95
C LEU A 368 -9.31 20.35 -7.20
N ALA A 369 -8.86 20.82 -6.02
CA ALA A 369 -9.59 21.81 -5.24
C ALA A 369 -9.81 23.11 -6.01
N TRP A 370 -8.76 23.61 -6.69
CA TRP A 370 -8.90 24.79 -7.54
C TRP A 370 -9.86 24.56 -8.72
N LEU A 371 -9.76 23.41 -9.40
CA LEU A 371 -10.63 23.05 -10.53
C LEU A 371 -12.10 23.01 -10.10
N CYS A 372 -12.40 22.35 -8.98
CA CYS A 372 -13.77 22.19 -8.48
C CYS A 372 -14.36 23.50 -7.92
N SER A 373 -13.54 24.52 -7.69
CA SER A 373 -14.00 25.87 -7.34
C SER A 373 -14.39 26.71 -8.56
N GLN A 374 -14.06 26.27 -9.79
CA GLN A 374 -14.38 27.03 -10.99
C GLN A 374 -15.88 26.95 -11.32
N PRO A 375 -16.52 28.09 -11.69
CA PRO A 375 -17.90 28.07 -12.15
C PRO A 375 -18.01 27.29 -13.47
N ASP A 376 -19.18 26.73 -13.74
CA ASP A 376 -19.51 26.04 -15.01
C ASP A 376 -18.53 24.93 -15.41
N ILE A 377 -17.88 24.30 -14.42
CA ILE A 377 -17.05 23.10 -14.65
C ILE A 377 -17.89 21.89 -15.04
N PHE A 378 -19.21 21.98 -14.82
CA PHE A 378 -20.22 21.08 -15.35
C PHE A 378 -21.07 21.80 -16.39
N THR A 379 -21.48 21.08 -17.43
CA THR A 379 -22.48 21.54 -18.40
C THR A 379 -23.86 21.60 -17.74
N LYS A 380 -24.86 22.16 -18.43
CA LYS A 380 -26.25 22.18 -17.95
C LYS A 380 -26.84 20.79 -17.78
N ASP A 381 -26.28 19.81 -18.48
CA ASP A 381 -26.70 18.41 -18.44
C ASP A 381 -25.94 17.61 -17.36
N GLY A 382 -25.03 18.26 -16.62
CA GLY A 382 -24.28 17.66 -15.51
C GLY A 382 -22.97 16.98 -15.93
N GLU A 383 -22.55 17.12 -17.20
CA GLU A 383 -21.30 16.52 -17.71
C GLU A 383 -20.10 17.42 -17.43
N LEU A 384 -18.88 16.85 -17.31
CA LEU A 384 -17.66 17.66 -17.17
C LEU A 384 -17.42 18.54 -18.40
N ASN A 385 -17.26 19.84 -18.19
CA ASN A 385 -17.05 20.85 -19.22
C ASN A 385 -15.54 21.11 -19.43
N TRP A 386 -14.79 20.09 -19.82
CA TRP A 386 -13.34 20.16 -19.98
C TRP A 386 -12.87 20.97 -21.20
N HIS A 387 -13.78 21.33 -22.12
CA HIS A 387 -13.55 22.29 -23.21
C HIS A 387 -13.92 23.74 -22.87
N LYS A 388 -14.26 24.02 -21.61
CA LYS A 388 -14.56 25.38 -21.16
C LYS A 388 -13.40 26.31 -21.51
N SER A 389 -13.69 27.41 -22.20
CA SER A 389 -12.72 28.49 -22.41
C SER A 389 -12.41 29.21 -21.10
N PHE A 390 -11.20 29.75 -20.97
CA PHE A 390 -10.87 30.58 -19.83
C PHE A 390 -11.68 31.88 -19.83
N ASP A 391 -12.29 32.19 -18.70
CA ASP A 391 -13.08 33.40 -18.45
C ASP A 391 -12.19 34.65 -18.43
N SER A 392 -10.90 34.49 -18.13
CA SER A 392 -9.93 35.58 -18.07
C SER A 392 -8.48 35.11 -18.28
N LYS A 393 -7.58 36.07 -18.51
CA LYS A 393 -6.13 35.80 -18.55
C LYS A 393 -5.59 35.32 -17.20
N ASP A 394 -6.12 35.85 -16.10
CA ASP A 394 -5.69 35.48 -14.75
C ASP A 394 -6.09 34.04 -14.42
N GLN A 395 -7.33 33.64 -14.74
CA GLN A 395 -7.77 32.24 -14.61
C GLN A 395 -6.90 31.31 -15.45
N LYS A 396 -6.59 31.69 -16.70
CA LYS A 396 -5.66 30.94 -17.54
C LYS A 396 -4.29 30.80 -16.88
N GLN A 397 -3.74 31.87 -16.29
CA GLN A 397 -2.43 31.81 -15.65
C GLN A 397 -2.42 30.87 -14.42
N VAL A 398 -3.48 30.88 -13.61
CA VAL A 398 -3.59 29.97 -12.46
C VAL A 398 -3.77 28.53 -12.93
N ALA A 399 -4.64 28.29 -13.91
CA ALA A 399 -4.76 26.97 -14.56
C ALA A 399 -3.42 26.48 -15.10
N SER A 400 -2.67 27.40 -15.74
CA SER A 400 -1.34 27.12 -16.28
C SER A 400 -0.29 26.86 -15.20
N THR A 401 -0.48 27.31 -13.97
CA THR A 401 0.43 26.98 -12.88
C THR A 401 0.18 25.56 -12.39
N HIS A 402 -1.09 25.18 -12.22
CA HIS A 402 -1.48 23.84 -11.78
C HIS A 402 -1.16 22.76 -12.81
N TRP A 403 -1.49 22.94 -14.09
CA TRP A 403 -1.24 21.91 -15.11
C TRP A 403 0.28 21.69 -15.35
N GLU A 404 1.15 22.64 -15.01
CA GLU A 404 2.61 22.61 -15.17
C GLU A 404 3.22 21.87 -13.98
N ALA A 405 2.68 22.09 -12.78
CA ALA A 405 3.01 21.30 -11.62
C ALA A 405 2.58 19.83 -11.81
N LEU A 406 1.40 19.58 -12.38
CA LEU A 406 0.93 18.24 -12.74
C LEU A 406 1.77 17.62 -13.86
N ASP A 407 2.14 18.39 -14.89
CA ASP A 407 3.06 17.92 -15.94
C ASP A 407 4.41 17.54 -15.34
N LYS A 408 4.98 18.39 -14.48
CA LYS A 408 6.22 18.06 -13.76
C LYS A 408 6.05 16.77 -12.98
N PHE A 409 4.98 16.62 -12.20
CA PHE A 409 4.69 15.40 -11.46
C PHE A 409 4.63 14.16 -12.37
N ASN A 410 3.91 14.23 -13.48
CA ASN A 410 3.75 13.12 -14.43
C ASN A 410 5.07 12.74 -15.13
N ASN A 411 6.03 13.66 -15.23
CA ASN A 411 7.32 13.44 -15.89
C ASN A 411 8.51 13.23 -14.92
N GLU A 412 8.41 13.62 -13.65
CA GLU A 412 9.53 13.61 -12.69
C GLU A 412 9.98 12.19 -12.30
N TYR A 413 9.05 11.24 -12.26
CA TYR A 413 9.33 9.84 -11.89
C TYR A 413 9.02 8.89 -13.05
N HIS A 414 9.33 9.34 -14.26
CA HIS A 414 9.00 8.59 -15.46
C HIS A 414 9.69 7.22 -15.49
N CYS A 415 8.90 6.16 -15.53
CA CYS A 415 9.41 4.84 -15.83
C CYS A 415 9.33 4.59 -17.34
N GLU A 416 10.41 4.09 -17.91
CA GLU A 416 10.35 3.46 -19.23
C GLU A 416 9.70 2.09 -19.10
N ASP A 417 8.80 1.75 -20.04
CA ASP A 417 8.35 0.37 -20.22
C ASP A 417 9.56 -0.46 -20.64
N ARG A 418 10.12 -1.22 -19.71
CA ARG A 418 11.20 -2.19 -20.00
C ARG A 418 10.66 -3.48 -20.60
#